data_AF-T1AEE8-F1
#
_entry.id   AF-T1AEE8-F1
#
_cell.length_a   1.000
_cell.length_b   1.000
_cell.length_c   1.000
_cell.angle_alpha   90.00
_cell.angle_beta   90.00
_cell.angle_gamma   90.00
#
_symmetry.space_group_name_H-M   'P 1'
#
loop_
_entity.id
_entity.type
_entity.pdbx_description
1 polymer ?
#
loop_
_entity_poly.entity_id
_entity_poly.type
_entity_poly.pdbx_seq_one_letter_code
_entity_poly.pdbx_strand_id
1 'polypeptide(L)' 'MAEFVHLHTHSSHSVRDSIARPDDLFASAARDGQSALALTDHGNLSGL' A
#
# COMPACT_ATOMS: atom_id res chain seq x y z
N MET A 1 17.97 -13.99 -2.55
CA MET A 1 16.71 -13.68 -1.83
C MET A 1 15.60 -13.71 -2.86
N ALA A 2 14.43 -14.25 -2.51
CA ALA A 2 13.27 -14.21 -3.41
C ALA A 2 12.72 -12.78 -3.44
N GLU A 3 12.28 -12.32 -4.62
CA GLU A 3 11.54 -11.07 -4.72
C GLU A 3 10.21 -11.18 -3.99
N PHE A 4 9.79 -10.11 -3.31
CA PHE A 4 8.52 -10.05 -2.60
C PHE A 4 7.83 -8.72 -2.88
N VAL A 5 6.52 -8.78 -3.11
CA VAL A 5 5.67 -7.63 -3.40
C VAL A 5 4.34 -7.82 -2.68
N HIS A 6 3.87 -6.79 -1.98
CA HIS A 6 2.52 -6.79 -1.42
C HIS A 6 1.49 -6.49 -2.52
N LEU A 7 0.58 -7.43 -2.73
CA LEU A 7 -0.50 -7.32 -3.72
C LEU A 7 -1.87 -6.97 -3.11
N HIS A 8 -1.93 -6.81 -1.79
CA HIS A 8 -3.13 -6.46 -1.06
C HIS A 8 -2.75 -5.57 0.14
N THR A 9 -3.09 -4.29 0.06
CA THR A 9 -2.71 -3.30 1.07
C THR A 9 -3.74 -2.19 1.12
N HIS A 10 -4.10 -1.75 2.32
CA HIS A 10 -5.10 -0.72 2.56
C HIS A 10 -4.43 0.56 3.06
N SER A 11 -4.78 1.70 2.47
CA SER A 11 -4.37 3.01 2.94
C SER A 11 -5.44 3.64 3.84
N SER A 12 -5.19 4.86 4.32
CA SER A 12 -6.15 5.70 5.02
C SER A 12 -7.44 5.98 4.23
N HIS A 13 -7.47 5.69 2.92
CA HIS A 13 -8.70 5.75 2.11
C HIS A 13 -9.64 4.56 2.38
N SER A 14 -9.17 3.52 3.08
CA SER A 14 -9.98 2.52 3.77
C SER A 14 -10.41 3.04 5.15
N VAL A 15 -11.30 4.04 5.16
CA VAL A 15 -11.66 4.89 6.32
C VAL A 15 -11.98 4.14 7.62
N ARG A 16 -12.47 2.90 7.54
CA ARG A 16 -12.88 2.10 8.70
C ARG A 16 -11.79 1.19 9.27
N ASP A 17 -10.70 0.98 8.54
CA ASP A 17 -9.82 -0.18 8.74
C ASP A 17 -8.32 0.15 8.70
N SER A 18 -7.92 1.25 8.05
CA SER A 18 -6.50 1.59 7.95
C SER A 18 -6.21 3.04 8.30
N ILE A 19 -5.02 3.24 8.88
CA ILE A 19 -4.45 4.53 9.25
C ILE A 19 -3.20 4.87 8.43
N ALA A 20 -2.76 3.97 7.55
CA ALA A 20 -1.51 4.14 6.80
C ALA A 20 -1.69 5.10 5.63
N ARG A 21 -0.91 6.18 5.58
CA ARG A 21 -0.98 7.12 4.45
C ARG A 21 -0.35 6.51 3.19
N PRO A 22 -0.90 6.76 1.99
CA PRO A 22 -0.33 6.23 0.73
C PRO A 22 1.17 6.53 0.56
N ASP A 23 1.59 7.78 0.80
CA ASP A 23 2.99 8.20 0.65
C ASP A 23 3.95 7.40 1.55
N ASP A 24 3.54 7.12 2.79
CA ASP A 24 4.35 6.36 3.75
C ASP A 24 4.46 4.88 3.34
N LEU A 25 3.41 4.33 2.74
CA LEU A 25 3.40 2.97 2.18
C LEU A 25 4.37 2.85 1.00
N PHE A 26 4.34 3.82 0.07
CA PHE A 26 5.26 3.84 -1.09
C PHE A 26 6.72 4.00 -0.65
N ALA A 27 6.99 4.91 0.29
CA ALA A 27 8.32 5.11 0.84
C ALA A 27 8.85 3.85 1.54
N SER A 28 7.98 3.14 2.29
CA SER A 28 8.35 1.89 2.95
C SER A 28 8.63 0.77 1.96
N ALA A 29 7.78 0.58 0.94
CA ALA A 29 7.98 -0.43 -0.10
C ALA A 29 9.30 -0.20 -0.87
N ALA A 30 9.61 1.06 -1.22
CA ALA A 30 10.87 1.42 -1.86
C ALA A 30 12.09 1.16 -0.95
N ARG A 31 12.01 1.51 0.33
CA ARG A 31 13.08 1.26 1.31
C ARG A 31 13.35 -0.22 1.51
N ASP A 32 12.31 -1.04 1.47
CA ASP A 32 12.39 -2.49 1.64
C ASP A 32 12.80 -3.22 0.33
N GLY A 33 13.03 -2.47 -0.76
CA GLY A 33 13.49 -3.00 -2.05
C GLY A 33 12.42 -3.72 -2.86
N GLN A 34 11.14 -3.47 -2.60
CA GLN A 34 10.04 -4.04 -3.40
C GLN A 34 9.95 -3.29 -4.73
N SER A 35 9.85 -4.03 -5.84
CA SER A 35 9.73 -3.44 -7.18
C SER A 35 8.37 -2.80 -7.46
N ALA A 36 7.34 -3.17 -6.69
CA ALA A 36 5.99 -2.68 -6.81
C ALA A 36 5.24 -2.74 -5.47
N LEU A 37 4.09 -2.08 -5.40
CA LEU A 37 3.11 -2.17 -4.32
C LEU A 37 1.70 -2.05 -4.90
N ALA A 38 0.77 -2.92 -4.52
CA ALA A 38 -0.64 -2.76 -4.89
C ALA A 38 -1.44 -2.09 -3.77
N LEU A 39 -2.21 -1.07 -4.12
CA LEU A 39 -3.18 -0.43 -3.24
C LEU A 39 -4.59 -0.96 -3.54
N THR A 40 -5.23 -1.58 -2.55
CA THR A 40 -6.51 -2.28 -2.66
C THR A 40 -7.49 -1.82 -1.59
N ASP A 41 -7.84 -0.52 -1.61
CA ASP A 41 -8.73 0.07 -0.62
C ASP A 41 -10.16 -0.48 -0.66
N HIS A 42 -10.85 -0.40 0.49
CA HIS A 42 -12.21 -0.93 0.65
C HIS A 42 -13.22 -0.20 -0.23
N GLY A 43 -13.61 -0.84 -1.34
CA GLY A 43 -14.69 -0.42 -2.23
C GLY A 43 -14.45 0.91 -2.94
N ASN A 44 -13.21 1.41 -2.98
CA ASN A 44 -12.88 2.68 -3.61
C ASN A 44 -11.42 2.73 -4.09
N LEU A 45 -11.11 3.75 -4.90
CA LEU A 45 -9.77 4.03 -5.43
C LEU A 45 -9.32 5.46 -5.09
N SER A 46 -9.78 6.01 -3.97
CA SER A 46 -9.54 7.42 -3.63
C SER A 46 -8.09 7.72 -3.22
N GLY A 47 -7.28 6.68 -3.02
CA GLY A 47 -5.85 6.77 -2.72
C GLY A 47 -4.93 6.68 -3.95
N LEU A 48 -5.51 6.61 -5.15
CA LEU A 48 -4.80 6.86 -6.42
C LEU A 48 -4.76 8.36 -6.72
#